data_AF-A0A1A0Q745-F1
#
_entry.id   AF-A0A1A0Q745-F1
#
_cell.length_a   1.000
_cell.length_b   1.000
_cell.length_c   1.000
_cell.angle_alpha   90.00
_cell.angle_beta   90.00
_cell.angle_gamma   90.00
#
_symmetry.space_group_name_H-M   'P 1'
#
loop_
_entity.id
_entity.type
_entity.pdbx_description
1 polymer ?
#
loop_
_entity_poly.entity_id
_entity_poly.type
_entity_poly.pdbx_seq_one_letter_code
_entity_poly.pdbx_strand_id
1 'polypeptide(L)'
;MVVLVALLMLTIAAPTAAADQDDYLYRLAPKYRFLTTEQLIDVGRRICYANHSGRASSETIVMVMKDLGVSGAVAQDIVITANIDLGC
;
A
#
# COMPACT_ATOMS: atom_id res chain seq x y z
N MET A 1 -40.25 -32.24 7.09
CA MET A 1 -39.76 -31.40 5.98
C MET A 1 -38.61 -30.57 6.51
N VAL A 2 -37.41 -30.86 6.02
CA VAL A 2 -36.15 -30.25 6.45
C VAL A 2 -36.04 -28.90 5.75
N VAL A 3 -36.25 -27.79 6.46
CA VAL A 3 -35.87 -26.47 5.95
C VAL A 3 -34.46 -26.20 6.45
N LEU A 4 -33.49 -26.63 5.64
CA LEU A 4 -32.08 -26.34 5.81
C LEU A 4 -31.89 -24.84 5.51
N VAL A 5 -31.90 -24.00 6.55
CA VAL A 5 -31.55 -22.58 6.41
C VAL A 5 -30.04 -22.51 6.24
N ALA A 6 -29.58 -22.40 5.00
CA ALA A 6 -28.18 -22.14 4.69
C ALA A 6 -27.81 -20.76 5.23
N LEU A 7 -27.04 -20.72 6.33
CA LEU A 7 -26.32 -19.52 6.73
C LEU A 7 -25.24 -19.26 5.68
N LEU A 8 -25.55 -18.43 4.68
CA LEU A 8 -24.52 -17.80 3.86
C LEU A 8 -23.79 -16.81 4.78
N MET A 9 -22.71 -17.27 5.41
CA MET A 9 -21.69 -16.36 5.94
C MET A 9 -21.04 -15.70 4.72
N LEU A 10 -21.56 -14.56 4.27
CA LEU A 10 -20.75 -13.62 3.51
C LEU A 10 -19.66 -13.13 4.47
N THR A 11 -18.54 -13.84 4.50
CA THR A 11 -17.28 -13.28 4.99
C THR A 11 -16.93 -12.15 4.04
N ILE A 12 -17.46 -10.97 4.32
CA ILE A 12 -16.80 -9.72 3.92
C ILE A 12 -15.37 -9.84 4.44
N ALA A 13 -14.45 -10.24 3.55
CA ALA A 13 -13.04 -10.07 3.78
C ALA A 13 -12.82 -8.57 3.88
N ALA A 14 -12.94 -8.03 5.09
CA ALA A 14 -12.41 -6.72 5.42
C ALA A 14 -10.93 -6.72 5.00
N PRO A 15 -10.41 -5.61 4.47
CA PRO A 15 -9.08 -5.60 3.89
C PRO A 15 -8.09 -6.06 4.96
N THR A 16 -7.24 -7.01 4.59
CA THR A 16 -6.12 -7.52 5.37
C THR A 16 -5.01 -6.47 5.51
N ALA A 17 -5.37 -5.20 5.70
CA ALA A 17 -4.48 -4.05 5.65
C ALA A 17 -3.26 -4.17 6.58
N ALA A 18 -3.33 -5.00 7.63
CA ALA A 18 -2.18 -5.30 8.48
C ALA A 18 -1.16 -6.24 7.82
N ALA A 19 -1.60 -7.33 7.18
CA ALA A 19 -0.70 -8.28 6.51
C ALA A 19 -0.05 -7.66 5.27
N ASP A 20 -0.86 -6.92 4.51
CA ASP A 20 -0.46 -6.15 3.33
C ASP A 20 0.63 -5.11 3.69
N GLN A 21 0.51 -4.47 4.86
CA GLN A 21 1.49 -3.50 5.36
C GLN A 21 2.78 -4.14 5.87
N ASP A 22 2.72 -5.32 6.50
CA ASP A 22 3.91 -6.03 6.96
C ASP A 22 4.79 -6.47 5.77
N ASP A 23 4.19 -6.98 4.69
CA ASP A 23 4.91 -7.35 3.46
C ASP A 23 5.54 -6.13 2.77
N TYR A 24 4.80 -5.02 2.71
CA TYR A 24 5.31 -3.74 2.21
C TYR A 24 6.55 -3.27 2.99
N LEU A 25 6.49 -3.32 4.32
CA LEU A 25 7.61 -2.93 5.19
C LEU A 25 8.78 -3.92 5.12
N TYR A 26 8.50 -5.22 5.03
CA TYR A 26 9.50 -6.27 4.89
C TYR A 26 10.35 -6.07 3.64
N ARG A 27 9.77 -5.61 2.53
CA ARG A 27 10.52 -5.33 1.28
C ARG A 27 11.30 -4.01 1.33
N LEU A 28 10.73 -2.95 1.90
CA LEU A 28 11.30 -1.60 1.79
C LEU A 28 12.24 -1.22 2.92
N ALA A 29 11.93 -1.55 4.18
CA ALA A 29 12.74 -1.12 5.32
C ALA A 29 14.20 -1.61 5.26
N PRO A 30 14.51 -2.85 4.82
CA PRO A 30 15.90 -3.32 4.68
C PRO A 30 16.65 -2.64 3.52
N LYS A 31 15.96 -2.28 2.43
CA LYS A 31 16.54 -1.61 1.25
C LYS A 31 16.81 -0.12 1.51
N TYR A 32 15.88 0.55 2.17
CA TYR A 32 15.86 2.00 2.33
C TYR A 32 16.05 2.39 3.80
N ARG A 33 17.15 1.93 4.41
CA ARG A 33 17.46 2.14 5.83
C ARG A 33 17.60 3.61 6.28
N PHE A 34 17.73 4.53 5.32
CA PHE A 34 17.72 5.96 5.59
C PHE A 34 16.31 6.54 5.77
N LEU A 35 15.26 5.75 5.46
CA LEU A 35 13.87 6.05 5.78
C LEU A 35 13.47 5.33 7.06
N THR A 36 12.65 5.99 7.86
CA THR A 36 12.01 5.38 9.02
C THR A 36 10.82 4.52 8.59
N THR A 37 10.47 3.53 9.41
CA THR A 37 9.26 2.74 9.21
C THR A 37 8.02 3.64 9.12
N GLU A 38 7.91 4.66 9.96
CA GLU A 38 6.79 5.62 9.93
C GLU A 38 6.70 6.38 8.61
N GLN A 39 7.82 6.80 8.02
CA GLN A 39 7.82 7.43 6.70
C GLN A 39 7.31 6.49 5.60
N LEU A 40 7.68 5.21 5.66
CA LEU A 40 7.20 4.19 4.72
C LEU A 40 5.69 3.95 4.89
N ILE A 41 5.21 3.80 6.12
CA ILE A 41 3.78 3.64 6.39
C ILE A 41 2.99 4.84 5.88
N ASP A 42 3.44 6.05 6.21
CA ASP A 42 2.72 7.28 5.86
C ASP A 42 2.68 7.53 4.36
N VAL A 43 3.80 7.32 3.66
CA VAL A 43 3.84 7.47 2.21
C VAL A 43 3.02 6.38 1.50
N GLY A 44 3.02 5.13 2.01
CA GLY A 44 2.19 4.04 1.50
C GLY A 44 0.70 4.40 1.50
N ARG A 45 0.20 4.96 2.62
CA ARG A 45 -1.18 5.47 2.70
C ARG A 45 -1.46 6.59 1.70
N ARG A 46 -0.51 7.53 1.54
CA ARG A 46 -0.66 8.63 0.56
C ARG A 46 -0.70 8.14 -0.88
N ILE A 47 0.07 7.11 -1.22
CA ILE A 47 0.03 6.45 -2.53
C ILE A 47 -1.35 5.86 -2.76
N CYS A 48 -1.88 5.08 -1.82
CA CYS A 48 -3.21 4.48 -1.99
C CYS A 48 -4.32 5.52 -2.12
N TYR A 49 -4.26 6.61 -1.35
CA TYR A 49 -5.19 7.73 -1.48
C TYR A 49 -5.09 8.39 -2.87
N ALA A 50 -3.87 8.61 -3.37
CA ALA A 50 -3.64 9.19 -4.70
C ALA A 50 -4.23 8.30 -5.80
N ASN A 51 -4.01 6.99 -5.72
CA ASN A 51 -4.53 6.03 -6.70
C ASN A 51 -6.07 5.99 -6.68
N HIS A 52 -6.68 5.94 -5.49
CA HIS A 52 -8.14 6.00 -5.32
C HIS A 52 -8.74 7.32 -5.84
N SER A 53 -7.97 8.40 -5.83
CA SER A 53 -8.38 9.70 -6.36
C SER A 53 -8.18 9.84 -7.88
N GLY A 54 -7.76 8.76 -8.57
CA GLY A 54 -7.51 8.78 -10.01
C GLY A 54 -6.25 9.54 -10.42
N ARG A 55 -5.31 9.75 -9.49
CA ARG A 55 -4.06 10.47 -9.77
C ARG A 55 -3.16 9.64 -10.69
N ALA A 56 -2.51 10.28 -11.66
CA ALA A 56 -1.63 9.59 -12.59
C ALA A 56 -0.36 9.07 -11.90
N SER A 57 0.16 7.91 -12.31
CA SER A 57 1.34 7.28 -11.69
C SER A 57 2.55 8.21 -11.65
N SER A 58 2.80 8.97 -12.72
CA SER A 58 3.91 9.93 -12.78
C SER A 58 3.80 11.02 -11.71
N GLU A 59 2.59 11.48 -11.41
CA GLU A 59 2.36 12.47 -10.36
C GLU A 59 2.52 11.86 -8.97
N THR A 60 2.07 10.62 -8.76
CA THR A 60 2.27 9.86 -7.53
C THR A 60 3.76 9.65 -7.25
N ILE A 61 4.56 9.31 -8.26
CA ILE A 61 6.03 9.21 -8.12
C ILE A 61 6.64 10.55 -7.70
N VAL A 62 6.25 11.66 -8.34
CA VAL A 62 6.73 13.00 -7.97
C VAL A 62 6.34 13.38 -6.54
N MET A 63 5.15 12.98 -6.07
CA MET A 63 4.73 13.15 -4.67
C MET A 63 5.67 12.40 -3.73
N VAL A 64 5.96 11.12 -3.98
CA VAL A 64 6.87 10.32 -3.14
C VAL A 64 8.29 10.90 -3.12
N MET A 65 8.80 11.35 -4.27
CA MET A 65 10.10 12.02 -4.35
C MET A 65 10.17 13.24 -3.42
N LYS A 66 9.12 14.07 -3.43
CA LYS A 66 9.04 15.29 -2.62
C LYS A 66 8.85 15.00 -1.14
N ASP A 67 7.98 14.07 -0.80
CA ASP A 67 7.64 13.73 0.58
C ASP A 67 8.82 13.11 1.33
N LEU A 68 9.65 12.32 0.64
CA LEU A 68 10.74 11.57 1.26
C LEU A 68 12.14 12.13 0.94
N GLY A 69 12.25 13.07 0.00
CA GLY A 69 13.55 13.58 -0.46
C GLY A 69 14.41 12.53 -1.16
N VAL A 70 13.78 11.62 -1.91
CA VAL A 70 14.45 10.47 -2.56
C VAL A 70 14.55 10.62 -4.08
N SER A 71 15.42 9.82 -4.71
CA SER A 71 15.52 9.79 -6.16
C SER A 71 14.26 9.22 -6.82
N GLY A 72 14.05 9.54 -8.10
CA GLY A 72 12.92 9.01 -8.87
C GLY A 72 12.89 7.48 -8.93
N ALA A 73 14.05 6.83 -8.99
CA ALA A 73 14.14 5.37 -8.99
C ALA A 73 13.68 4.75 -7.66
N VAL A 74 14.05 5.36 -6.52
CA VAL A 74 13.59 4.93 -5.19
C VAL A 74 12.09 5.17 -5.05
N ALA A 75 11.61 6.35 -5.45
CA ALA A 75 10.19 6.66 -5.43
C ALA A 75 9.36 5.69 -6.28
N GLN A 76 9.83 5.34 -7.47
CA GLN A 76 9.18 4.37 -8.33
C GLN A 76 9.11 2.97 -7.69
N ASP A 77 10.19 2.47 -7.07
CA ASP A 77 10.17 1.18 -6.37
C ASP A 77 9.15 1.18 -5.22
N ILE A 78 9.08 2.27 -4.45
CA ILE A 78 8.12 2.44 -3.36
C ILE A 78 6.67 2.44 -3.89
N VAL A 79 6.38 3.15 -4.98
CA VAL A 79 5.03 3.19 -5.59
C VAL A 79 4.63 1.81 -6.11
N ILE A 80 5.52 1.12 -6.83
CA ILE A 80 5.24 -0.23 -7.33
C ILE A 80 4.99 -1.19 -6.16
N THR A 81 5.82 -1.13 -5.13
CA THR A 81 5.68 -2.00 -3.95
C THR A 81 4.39 -1.71 -3.19
N ALA A 82 4.02 -0.44 -3.02
CA ALA A 82 2.74 -0.05 -2.43
C ALA A 82 1.56 -0.61 -3.24
N ASN A 83 1.61 -0.51 -4.57
CA ASN A 83 0.52 -0.98 -5.39
C ASN A 83 0.33 -2.51 -5.31
N ILE A 84 1.44 -3.25 -5.25
CA ILE A 84 1.40 -4.71 -5.18
C ILE A 84 0.99 -5.17 -3.77
N ASP A 85 1.64 -4.64 -2.74
CA ASP A 85 1.54 -5.19 -1.39
C ASP A 85 0.42 -4.55 -0.58
N LEU A 86 0.05 -3.29 -0.85
CA LEU A 86 -1.09 -2.62 -0.19
C LEU A 86 -2.39 -2.72 -1.00
N GLY A 87 -2.34 -3.31 -2.20
CA GLY A 87 -3.52 -3.54 -3.04
C GLY A 87 -4.20 -2.26 -3.54
N CYS A 88 -3.41 -1.22 -3.79
CA CYS A 88 -3.86 0.03 -4.36
C CYS A 88 -3.15 0.31 -5.70
#